data_AF-A0A2V8WQQ3-F1
#
_entry.id   AF-A0A2V8WQQ3-F1
#
_cell.length_a   1.000
_cell.length_b   1.000
_cell.length_c   1.000
_cell.angle_alpha   90.00
_cell.angle_beta   90.00
_cell.angle_gamma   90.00
#
_symmetry.space_group_name_H-M   'P 1'
#
loop_
_entity.id
_entity.type
_entity.pdbx_description
1 polymer ?
#
loop_
_entity_poly.entity_id
_entity_poly.type
_entity_poly.pdbx_seq_one_letter_code
_entity_poly.pdbx_strand_id
1 'polypeptide(L)'
;FAHRARIEGTVEGDLFVFSSDVDVNGHVNGDVIAFAQSLRINGQVDGNIRTFTNNITIRGTVAKNVTTFNETVTLDSGGKIGGSLTAFTKSLSLDGRLGRDLLVMSQHADISGTIRGSVRAKGEELTIGDRAEIQGPIRFEGDKPAEVSPQAKLASPVEFHKLEHKPRYMEGHYYVWRVIWTAAFILFGMVLVLLMPKFAEETVRAAELYAAPIGLGVLVFFGVPIAAVIACVTVVGIPLGVLTLGFWCLMVCCAELVVGTVVGGWILGPSRDMWGLIGRMTMGFVIVRIVYTFIGQVHVLGLLGALGIWMWGMGAISLVIYRRLQPTIAPGVPSAPFTPPLPPNTTVGGPLPA
;
A
#
# COMPACT_ATOMS: atom_id res chain seq x y z
N PHE A 1 -1.08 -21.07 4.50
CA PHE A 1 -2.42 -20.54 4.82
C PHE A 1 -3.40 -21.69 4.92
N ALA A 2 -4.19 -21.75 5.99
CA ALA A 2 -5.22 -22.78 6.13
C ALA A 2 -6.38 -22.48 5.16
N HIS A 3 -6.99 -23.53 4.61
CA HIS A 3 -8.19 -23.36 3.79
C HIS A 3 -9.41 -23.00 4.65
N ARG A 4 -9.50 -23.56 5.86
CA ARG A 4 -10.61 -23.28 6.78
C ARG A 4 -10.12 -23.19 8.22
N ALA A 5 -10.64 -22.22 8.96
CA ALA A 5 -10.50 -22.09 10.40
C ALA A 5 -11.89 -22.10 11.06
N ARG A 6 -12.05 -22.87 12.14
CA ARG A 6 -13.28 -22.94 12.93
C ARG A 6 -12.96 -22.68 14.39
N ILE A 7 -13.66 -21.71 14.97
CA ILE A 7 -13.57 -21.39 16.40
C ILE A 7 -14.88 -21.83 17.03
N GLU A 8 -14.85 -23.00 17.67
CA GLU A 8 -16.03 -23.61 18.30
C GLU A 8 -16.08 -23.33 19.82
N GLY A 9 -14.92 -23.08 20.45
CA GLY A 9 -14.80 -22.83 21.89
C GLY A 9 -14.62 -21.35 22.25
N THR A 10 -14.22 -21.08 23.48
CA THR A 10 -13.92 -19.72 23.97
C THR A 10 -12.47 -19.33 23.68
N VAL A 11 -12.28 -18.13 23.11
CA VAL A 11 -10.98 -17.47 22.97
C VAL A 11 -10.88 -16.41 24.05
N GLU A 12 -10.04 -16.68 25.05
CA GLU A 12 -9.71 -15.76 26.15
C GLU A 12 -8.77 -14.66 25.65
N GLY A 13 -9.32 -13.68 24.92
CA GLY A 13 -8.59 -12.54 24.36
C GLY A 13 -8.97 -12.25 22.91
N ASP A 14 -8.02 -11.69 22.16
CA ASP A 14 -8.22 -11.30 20.77
C ASP A 14 -7.96 -12.47 19.81
N LEU A 15 -8.79 -12.59 18.77
CA LEU A 15 -8.65 -13.57 17.70
C LEU A 15 -8.05 -12.91 16.46
N PHE A 16 -6.82 -13.32 16.11
CA PHE A 16 -6.19 -12.99 14.83
C PHE A 16 -6.25 -14.18 13.88
N VAL A 17 -6.87 -14.04 12.72
CA VAL A 17 -7.09 -15.17 11.80
C VAL A 17 -6.89 -14.81 10.33
N PHE A 18 -6.12 -15.65 9.64
CA PHE A 18 -5.80 -15.53 8.22
C PHE A 18 -6.08 -16.88 7.53
N SER A 19 -7.19 -16.99 6.80
CA SER A 19 -7.69 -18.26 6.23
C SER A 19 -8.62 -17.98 5.03
N SER A 20 -8.87 -18.94 4.14
CA SER A 20 -9.89 -18.73 3.09
C SER A 20 -11.30 -18.64 3.70
N ASP A 21 -11.67 -19.63 4.52
CA ASP A 21 -12.93 -19.65 5.25
C ASP A 21 -12.71 -19.57 6.75
N VAL A 22 -13.49 -18.73 7.44
CA VAL A 22 -13.47 -18.59 8.90
C VAL A 22 -14.90 -18.68 9.43
N ASP A 23 -15.15 -19.63 10.32
CA ASP A 23 -16.40 -19.71 11.09
C ASP A 23 -16.11 -19.51 12.58
N VAL A 24 -16.70 -18.47 13.18
CA VAL A 24 -16.65 -18.20 14.62
C VAL A 24 -18.01 -18.58 15.22
N ASN A 25 -18.10 -19.79 15.75
CA ASN A 25 -19.31 -20.34 16.37
C ASN A 25 -19.28 -20.20 17.91
N GLY A 26 -18.08 -20.20 18.49
CA GLY A 26 -17.86 -20.05 19.93
C GLY A 26 -17.85 -18.60 20.41
N HIS A 27 -17.11 -18.34 21.47
CA HIS A 27 -17.06 -17.04 22.13
C HIS A 27 -15.67 -16.40 22.02
N VAL A 28 -15.58 -15.10 21.75
CA VAL A 28 -14.33 -14.35 21.74
C VAL A 28 -14.47 -13.18 22.71
N ASN A 29 -13.70 -13.20 23.80
CA ASN A 29 -13.79 -12.20 24.87
C ASN A 29 -13.20 -10.84 24.44
N GLY A 30 -12.30 -10.86 23.46
CA GLY A 30 -11.64 -9.68 22.90
C GLY A 30 -12.13 -9.33 21.49
N ASP A 31 -11.24 -8.72 20.72
CA ASP A 31 -11.48 -8.27 19.35
C ASP A 31 -11.23 -9.41 18.35
N VAL A 32 -11.95 -9.40 17.22
CA VAL A 32 -11.68 -10.28 16.07
C VAL A 32 -11.03 -9.47 14.96
N ILE A 33 -9.83 -9.86 14.56
CA ILE A 33 -9.08 -9.28 13.44
C ILE A 33 -8.87 -10.37 12.39
N ALA A 34 -9.56 -10.22 11.26
CA ALA A 34 -9.65 -11.29 10.26
C ALA A 34 -9.31 -10.80 8.85
N PHE A 35 -8.52 -11.62 8.15
CA PHE A 35 -8.28 -11.49 6.72
C PHE A 35 -8.63 -12.82 6.06
N ALA A 36 -9.73 -12.86 5.31
CA ALA A 36 -10.26 -14.10 4.75
C ALA A 36 -11.06 -13.90 3.47
N GLN A 37 -11.39 -14.96 2.75
CA GLN A 37 -12.35 -14.85 1.65
C GLN A 37 -13.79 -14.80 2.20
N SER A 38 -14.11 -15.65 3.17
CA SER A 38 -15.41 -15.68 3.86
C SER A 38 -15.24 -15.70 5.37
N LEU A 39 -15.96 -14.83 6.06
CA LEU A 39 -16.06 -14.79 7.53
C LEU A 39 -17.51 -14.93 7.97
N ARG A 40 -17.81 -15.93 8.80
CA ARG A 40 -19.12 -16.10 9.44
C ARG A 40 -18.99 -15.96 10.95
N ILE A 41 -19.73 -15.02 11.52
CA ILE A 41 -19.82 -14.79 12.96
C ILE A 41 -21.17 -15.31 13.42
N ASN A 42 -21.21 -16.55 13.90
CA ASN A 42 -22.42 -17.17 14.44
C ASN A 42 -22.50 -17.05 15.97
N GLY A 43 -21.33 -17.02 16.63
CA GLY A 43 -21.19 -16.91 18.09
C GLY A 43 -21.12 -15.48 18.62
N GLN A 44 -20.52 -15.30 19.79
CA GLN A 44 -20.46 -14.01 20.48
C GLN A 44 -19.04 -13.43 20.49
N VAL A 45 -18.93 -12.15 20.13
CA VAL A 45 -17.69 -11.35 20.21
C VAL A 45 -17.93 -10.17 21.13
N ASP A 46 -17.23 -10.10 22.25
CA ASP A 46 -17.39 -9.02 23.24
C ASP A 46 -16.61 -7.75 22.85
N GLY A 47 -15.60 -7.90 22.00
CA GLY A 47 -14.84 -6.81 21.44
C GLY A 47 -15.43 -6.24 20.14
N ASN A 48 -14.53 -5.64 19.37
CA ASN A 48 -14.77 -5.14 18.02
C ASN A 48 -14.42 -6.22 16.98
N ILE A 49 -15.01 -6.11 15.81
CA ILE A 49 -14.58 -6.86 14.64
C ILE A 49 -13.93 -5.89 13.65
N ARG A 50 -12.70 -6.19 13.23
CA ARG A 50 -11.99 -5.49 12.15
C ARG A 50 -11.58 -6.49 11.09
N THR A 51 -12.07 -6.31 9.88
CA THR A 51 -11.94 -7.36 8.86
C THR A 51 -11.80 -6.81 7.46
N PHE A 52 -11.03 -7.54 6.66
CA PHE A 52 -10.93 -7.37 5.21
C PHE A 52 -11.24 -8.73 4.58
N THR A 53 -12.45 -8.88 4.04
CA THR A 53 -12.89 -10.15 3.45
C THR A 53 -13.73 -9.93 2.20
N ASN A 54 -13.92 -10.94 1.33
CA ASN A 54 -14.90 -10.77 0.25
C ASN A 54 -16.30 -10.71 0.84
N ASN A 55 -16.63 -11.67 1.71
CA ASN A 55 -17.96 -11.79 2.31
C ASN A 55 -17.86 -11.89 3.83
N ILE A 56 -18.68 -11.10 4.53
CA ILE A 56 -18.91 -11.25 5.97
C ILE A 56 -20.40 -11.46 6.25
N THR A 57 -20.71 -12.48 7.05
CA THR A 57 -22.07 -12.73 7.55
C THR A 57 -22.06 -12.74 9.07
N ILE A 58 -22.89 -11.91 9.68
CA ILE A 58 -23.04 -11.80 11.14
C ILE A 58 -24.44 -12.29 11.50
N ARG A 59 -24.50 -13.42 12.20
CA ARG A 59 -25.73 -13.99 12.79
C ARG A 59 -25.73 -13.95 14.31
N GLY A 60 -24.54 -13.90 14.89
CA GLY A 60 -24.33 -13.84 16.33
C GLY A 60 -24.36 -12.42 16.90
N THR A 61 -23.75 -12.25 18.06
CA THR A 61 -23.71 -10.96 18.77
C THR A 61 -22.31 -10.38 18.79
N VAL A 62 -22.18 -9.12 18.40
CA VAL A 62 -20.97 -8.31 18.54
C VAL A 62 -21.27 -7.21 19.54
N ALA A 63 -20.64 -7.19 20.70
CA ALA A 63 -20.99 -6.23 21.76
C ALA A 63 -20.58 -4.80 21.41
N LYS A 64 -19.46 -4.60 20.69
CA LYS A 64 -18.96 -3.28 20.30
C LYS A 64 -19.15 -3.03 18.81
N ASN A 65 -18.11 -2.59 18.10
CA ASN A 65 -18.20 -2.06 16.74
C ASN A 65 -17.71 -3.06 15.70
N VAL A 66 -18.22 -2.91 14.48
CA VAL A 66 -17.72 -3.66 13.31
C VAL A 66 -17.17 -2.66 12.30
N THR A 67 -15.93 -2.89 11.85
CA THR A 67 -15.29 -2.13 10.77
C THR A 67 -14.82 -3.09 9.69
N THR A 68 -15.30 -2.91 8.47
CA THR A 68 -15.19 -3.96 7.46
C THR A 68 -15.00 -3.40 6.05
N PHE A 69 -14.12 -4.04 5.27
CA PHE A 69 -13.86 -3.75 3.86
C PHE A 69 -14.14 -5.01 3.03
N ASN A 70 -15.18 -4.95 2.19
CA ASN A 70 -15.82 -6.15 1.62
C ASN A 70 -16.37 -6.00 0.22
N GLU A 71 -16.70 -7.13 -0.42
CA GLU A 71 -17.65 -7.14 -1.53
C GLU A 71 -19.09 -7.17 -0.99
N THR A 72 -19.37 -8.05 -0.03
CA THR A 72 -20.72 -8.19 0.56
C THR A 72 -20.66 -8.21 2.08
N VAL A 73 -21.55 -7.44 2.71
CA VAL A 73 -21.78 -7.43 4.16
C VAL A 73 -23.23 -7.84 4.41
N THR A 74 -23.43 -8.86 5.25
CA THR A 74 -24.76 -9.30 5.66
C THR A 74 -24.85 -9.31 7.19
N LEU A 75 -25.70 -8.44 7.75
CA LEU A 75 -26.15 -8.55 9.13
C LEU A 75 -27.52 -9.23 9.11
N ASP A 76 -27.52 -10.54 9.35
CA ASP A 76 -28.71 -11.38 9.30
C ASP A 76 -29.71 -10.98 10.41
N SER A 77 -30.97 -11.40 10.30
CA SER A 77 -32.05 -11.08 11.24
C SER A 77 -31.76 -11.47 12.69
N GLY A 78 -31.00 -12.54 12.92
CA GLY A 78 -30.52 -12.95 14.25
C GLY A 78 -29.33 -12.13 14.77
N GLY A 79 -28.63 -11.44 13.87
CA GLY A 79 -27.40 -10.70 14.14
C GLY A 79 -27.64 -9.43 14.95
N LYS A 80 -26.75 -9.20 15.93
CA LYS A 80 -26.80 -8.01 16.79
C LYS A 80 -25.43 -7.36 16.88
N ILE A 81 -25.35 -6.07 16.58
CA ILE A 81 -24.16 -5.26 16.81
C ILE A 81 -24.54 -4.21 17.86
N GLY A 82 -23.93 -4.27 19.05
CA GLY A 82 -24.23 -3.36 20.15
C GLY A 82 -23.72 -1.94 19.91
N GLY A 83 -22.61 -1.80 19.18
CA GLY A 83 -22.02 -0.53 18.77
C GLY A 83 -22.44 -0.08 17.37
N SER A 84 -21.49 0.51 16.66
CA SER A 84 -21.65 1.04 15.30
C SER A 84 -21.12 0.08 14.24
N LEU A 85 -21.68 0.15 13.04
CA LEU A 85 -21.20 -0.58 11.86
C LEU A 85 -20.60 0.43 10.88
N THR A 86 -19.31 0.26 10.56
CA THR A 86 -18.62 0.99 9.50
C THR A 86 -18.25 0.03 8.39
N ALA A 87 -18.86 0.18 7.22
CA ALA A 87 -18.70 -0.75 6.10
C ALA A 87 -18.32 -0.03 4.81
N PHE A 88 -17.27 -0.51 4.15
CA PHE A 88 -16.92 -0.16 2.77
C PHE A 88 -17.16 -1.41 1.95
N THR A 89 -18.28 -1.46 1.22
CA THR A 89 -18.75 -2.69 0.59
C THR A 89 -19.29 -2.45 -0.81
N LYS A 90 -19.43 -3.48 -1.64
CA LYS A 90 -20.22 -3.35 -2.88
C LYS A 90 -21.71 -3.42 -2.55
N SER A 91 -22.09 -4.39 -1.72
CA SER A 91 -23.47 -4.61 -1.28
C SER A 91 -23.55 -4.75 0.24
N LEU A 92 -24.55 -4.10 0.84
CA LEU A 92 -24.94 -4.26 2.25
C LEU A 92 -26.38 -4.79 2.31
N SER A 93 -26.61 -5.83 3.12
CA SER A 93 -27.93 -6.25 3.58
C SER A 93 -27.95 -6.24 5.10
N LEU A 94 -28.87 -5.45 5.68
CA LEU A 94 -29.00 -5.25 7.12
C LEU A 94 -30.43 -5.60 7.56
N ASP A 95 -30.62 -6.83 8.03
CA ASP A 95 -31.87 -7.35 8.59
C ASP A 95 -31.88 -7.39 10.12
N GLY A 96 -30.70 -7.44 10.74
CA GLY A 96 -30.54 -7.56 12.18
C GLY A 96 -30.67 -6.24 12.95
N ARG A 97 -30.07 -6.20 14.15
CA ARG A 97 -30.12 -5.02 15.04
C ARG A 97 -28.77 -4.34 15.17
N LEU A 98 -28.76 -3.03 14.93
CA LEU A 98 -27.65 -2.13 15.18
C LEU A 98 -27.97 -1.19 16.35
N GLY A 99 -27.14 -1.25 17.39
CA GLY A 99 -27.33 -0.54 18.65
C GLY A 99 -26.98 0.95 18.58
N ARG A 100 -26.15 1.35 17.61
CA ARG A 100 -25.76 2.75 17.38
C ARG A 100 -25.82 3.11 15.89
N ASP A 101 -24.77 3.73 15.36
CA ASP A 101 -24.76 4.37 14.05
C ASP A 101 -24.33 3.41 12.93
N LEU A 102 -24.94 3.58 11.75
CA LEU A 102 -24.49 2.98 10.51
C LEU A 102 -23.73 4.02 9.68
N LEU A 103 -22.47 3.72 9.36
CA LEU A 103 -21.69 4.42 8.36
C LEU A 103 -21.38 3.43 7.23
N VAL A 104 -21.98 3.64 6.06
CA VAL A 104 -21.78 2.73 4.92
C VAL A 104 -21.40 3.51 3.67
N MET A 105 -20.37 3.02 2.98
CA MET A 105 -20.09 3.37 1.60
C MET A 105 -20.32 2.12 0.76
N SER A 106 -21.34 2.14 -0.10
CA SER A 106 -21.75 0.98 -0.88
C SER A 106 -22.41 1.31 -2.19
N GLN A 107 -22.23 0.48 -3.21
CA GLN A 107 -23.02 0.63 -4.44
C GLN A 107 -24.51 0.42 -4.12
N HIS A 108 -24.84 -0.66 -3.41
CA HIS A 108 -26.22 -0.99 -3.05
C HIS A 108 -26.31 -1.26 -1.55
N ALA A 109 -27.25 -0.60 -0.85
CA ALA A 109 -27.56 -0.87 0.54
C ALA A 109 -29.05 -1.17 0.73
N ASP A 110 -29.36 -2.35 1.26
CA ASP A 110 -30.69 -2.73 1.73
C ASP A 110 -30.72 -2.70 3.26
N ILE A 111 -31.64 -1.90 3.81
CA ILE A 111 -31.85 -1.77 5.25
C ILE A 111 -33.29 -2.18 5.57
N SER A 112 -33.43 -3.34 6.20
CA SER A 112 -34.72 -3.91 6.63
C SER A 112 -34.77 -4.18 8.14
N GLY A 113 -33.67 -3.97 8.87
CA GLY A 113 -33.54 -4.18 10.31
C GLY A 113 -33.74 -2.95 11.18
N THR A 114 -33.33 -3.04 12.45
CA THR A 114 -33.47 -1.94 13.43
C THR A 114 -32.14 -1.23 13.65
N ILE A 115 -32.13 0.09 13.51
CA ILE A 115 -30.98 0.97 13.78
C ILE A 115 -31.38 2.00 14.83
N ARG A 116 -30.75 1.93 16.00
CA ARG A 116 -31.03 2.88 17.10
C ARG A 116 -30.36 4.26 16.90
N GLY A 117 -29.26 4.32 16.16
CA GLY A 117 -28.52 5.55 15.91
C GLY A 117 -28.82 6.19 14.56
N SER A 118 -27.87 6.99 14.10
CA SER A 118 -27.92 7.68 12.80
C SER A 118 -27.48 6.77 11.66
N VAL A 119 -27.98 7.05 10.45
CA VAL A 119 -27.55 6.39 9.22
C VAL A 119 -26.86 7.42 8.33
N ARG A 120 -25.61 7.14 7.97
CA ARG A 120 -24.86 7.85 6.94
C ARG A 120 -24.49 6.86 5.85
N ALA A 121 -25.18 6.94 4.73
CA ALA A 121 -24.98 6.08 3.58
C ALA A 121 -24.45 6.89 2.39
N LYS A 122 -23.54 6.30 1.63
CA LYS A 122 -23.02 6.90 0.40
C LYS A 122 -22.88 5.85 -0.70
N GLY A 123 -23.41 6.14 -1.89
CA GLY A 123 -23.16 5.38 -3.11
C GLY A 123 -24.30 5.40 -4.11
N GLU A 124 -24.56 4.32 -4.84
CA GLU A 124 -25.43 4.40 -6.03
C GLU A 124 -26.92 4.30 -5.64
N GLU A 125 -27.27 3.35 -4.76
CA GLU A 125 -28.63 3.02 -4.38
C GLU A 125 -28.76 2.70 -2.89
N LEU A 126 -29.84 3.21 -2.27
CA LEU A 126 -30.24 2.91 -0.90
C LEU A 126 -31.72 2.53 -0.89
N THR A 127 -32.02 1.33 -0.40
CA THR A 127 -33.38 0.83 -0.21
C THR A 127 -33.65 0.63 1.27
N ILE A 128 -34.75 1.20 1.75
CA ILE A 128 -35.24 1.06 3.12
C ILE A 128 -36.52 0.21 3.07
N GLY A 129 -36.43 -1.03 3.54
CA GLY A 129 -37.49 -2.02 3.49
C GLY A 129 -38.58 -1.85 4.56
N ASP A 130 -39.66 -2.63 4.42
CA ASP A 130 -40.88 -2.54 5.22
C ASP A 130 -40.67 -2.70 6.74
N ARG A 131 -39.67 -3.50 7.13
CA ARG A 131 -39.37 -3.81 8.54
C ARG A 131 -38.37 -2.84 9.17
N ALA A 132 -37.88 -1.87 8.40
CA ALA A 132 -36.85 -0.95 8.87
C ALA A 132 -37.37 -0.07 10.01
N GLU A 133 -36.62 -0.01 11.10
CA GLU A 133 -36.87 0.92 12.21
C GLU A 133 -35.60 1.71 12.48
N ILE A 134 -35.60 3.00 12.11
CA ILE A 134 -34.44 3.88 12.23
C ILE A 134 -34.79 5.04 13.16
N GLN A 135 -34.15 5.07 14.33
CA GLN A 135 -34.48 6.01 15.41
C GLN A 135 -33.69 7.33 15.33
N GLY A 136 -32.60 7.38 14.55
CA GLY A 136 -31.78 8.58 14.37
C GLY A 136 -31.92 9.22 12.98
N PRO A 137 -31.17 10.29 12.72
CA PRO A 137 -31.18 10.98 11.43
C PRO A 137 -30.58 10.14 10.30
N ILE A 138 -31.12 10.28 9.09
CA ILE A 138 -30.71 9.55 7.89
C ILE A 138 -30.15 10.54 6.88
N ARG A 139 -28.88 10.37 6.53
CA ARG A 139 -28.22 11.10 5.44
C ARG A 139 -27.80 10.13 4.36
N PHE A 140 -28.24 10.39 3.14
CA PHE A 140 -27.87 9.61 1.97
C PHE A 140 -27.24 10.51 0.91
N GLU A 141 -26.01 10.21 0.54
CA GLU A 141 -25.33 10.81 -0.60
C GLU A 141 -25.36 9.83 -1.77
N GLY A 142 -26.16 10.12 -2.81
CA GLY A 142 -26.44 9.16 -3.87
C GLY A 142 -26.64 9.75 -5.27
N ASP A 143 -26.54 8.91 -6.29
CA ASP A 143 -26.88 9.32 -7.67
C ASP A 143 -28.40 9.43 -7.87
N LYS A 144 -29.16 8.56 -7.18
CA LYS A 144 -30.62 8.54 -7.15
C LYS A 144 -31.12 8.73 -5.71
N PRO A 145 -32.33 9.29 -5.49
CA PRO A 145 -32.96 9.31 -4.18
C PRO A 145 -33.12 7.90 -3.60
N ALA A 146 -33.12 7.79 -2.27
CA ALA A 146 -33.37 6.50 -1.59
C ALA A 146 -34.81 6.02 -1.85
N GLU A 147 -34.97 4.72 -2.10
CA GLU A 147 -36.28 4.06 -2.15
C GLU A 147 -36.70 3.70 -0.73
N VAL A 148 -37.83 4.25 -0.26
CA VAL A 148 -38.29 4.06 1.11
C VAL A 148 -39.68 3.43 1.09
N SER A 149 -39.81 2.29 1.75
CA SER A 149 -41.11 1.65 1.93
C SER A 149 -42.06 2.50 2.77
N PRO A 150 -43.35 2.57 2.43
CA PRO A 150 -44.37 3.22 3.26
C PRO A 150 -44.53 2.64 4.68
N GLN A 151 -44.07 1.40 4.90
CA GLN A 151 -44.19 0.72 6.20
C GLN A 151 -42.98 0.97 7.13
N ALA A 152 -41.91 1.58 6.61
CA ALA A 152 -40.70 1.86 7.37
C ALA A 152 -40.96 2.88 8.49
N LYS A 153 -40.41 2.61 9.68
CA LYS A 153 -40.53 3.48 10.85
C LYS A 153 -39.30 4.37 10.96
N LEU A 154 -39.40 5.60 10.48
CA LEU A 154 -38.28 6.55 10.47
C LEU A 154 -38.55 7.69 11.46
N ALA A 155 -37.60 7.97 12.34
CA ALA A 155 -37.68 9.11 13.26
C ALA A 155 -37.55 10.46 12.55
N SER A 156 -36.87 10.50 11.41
CA SER A 156 -36.73 11.68 10.56
C SER A 156 -36.85 11.31 9.09
N PRO A 157 -37.23 12.25 8.21
CA PRO A 157 -37.12 12.04 6.77
C PRO A 157 -35.66 11.81 6.34
N VAL A 158 -35.50 11.20 5.16
CA VAL A 158 -34.18 10.97 4.55
C VAL A 158 -33.64 12.28 3.96
N GLU A 159 -32.51 12.75 4.47
CA GLU A 159 -31.78 13.89 3.93
C GLU A 159 -30.94 13.42 2.73
N PHE A 160 -31.46 13.61 1.52
CA PHE A 160 -30.80 13.23 0.28
C PHE A 160 -29.93 14.36 -0.28
N HIS A 161 -28.67 14.05 -0.52
CA HIS A 161 -27.75 14.90 -1.26
C HIS A 161 -27.32 14.18 -2.53
N LYS A 162 -27.50 14.82 -3.68
CA LYS A 162 -27.04 14.26 -4.94
C LYS A 162 -25.51 14.24 -4.96
N LEU A 163 -24.94 13.09 -5.27
CA LEU A 163 -23.51 12.95 -5.52
C LEU A 163 -23.15 13.75 -6.77
N GLU A 164 -22.65 14.98 -6.58
CA GLU A 164 -22.00 15.69 -7.67
C GLU A 164 -20.67 15.00 -7.96
N HIS A 165 -20.66 14.11 -8.96
CA HIS A 165 -19.44 13.74 -9.67
C HIS A 165 -18.93 14.99 -10.37
N LYS A 166 -18.29 15.92 -9.65
CA LYS A 166 -17.50 16.96 -10.30
C LYS A 166 -16.28 16.26 -10.89
N PRO A 167 -16.15 16.15 -12.23
CA PRO A 167 -14.91 15.67 -12.81
C PRO A 167 -13.81 16.61 -12.33
N ARG A 168 -12.84 16.09 -11.58
CA ARG A 168 -11.71 16.83 -11.00
C ARG A 168 -10.71 17.33 -12.06
N TYR A 169 -11.17 17.53 -13.29
CA TYR A 169 -10.41 17.91 -14.48
C TYR A 169 -10.72 19.32 -14.98
N MET A 170 -11.61 20.08 -14.34
CA MET A 170 -12.02 21.42 -14.83
C MET A 170 -11.93 22.56 -13.80
N GLU A 171 -11.07 22.44 -12.80
CA GLU A 171 -10.62 23.61 -12.04
C GLU A 171 -9.24 23.99 -12.56
N GLY A 172 -9.10 25.20 -13.12
CA GLY A 172 -7.78 25.73 -13.53
C GLY A 172 -6.73 25.63 -12.41
N HIS A 173 -7.18 25.61 -11.15
CA HIS A 173 -6.36 25.36 -9.98
C HIS A 173 -5.61 24.02 -10.01
N TYR A 174 -6.22 22.92 -10.48
CA TYR A 174 -5.55 21.61 -10.56
C TYR A 174 -4.35 21.65 -11.52
N TYR A 175 -4.54 22.25 -12.70
CA TYR A 175 -3.46 22.38 -13.69
C TYR A 175 -2.38 23.36 -13.24
N VAL A 176 -2.75 24.48 -12.62
CA VAL A 176 -1.81 25.45 -12.06
C VAL A 176 -0.96 24.79 -10.96
N TRP A 177 -1.59 24.10 -10.02
CA TRP A 177 -0.88 23.37 -8.96
C TRP A 177 0.05 22.30 -9.53
N ARG A 178 -0.38 21.59 -10.57
CA ARG A 178 0.45 20.60 -11.27
C ARG A 178 1.68 21.22 -11.93
N VAL A 179 1.55 22.38 -12.58
CA VAL A 179 2.69 23.09 -13.17
C VAL A 179 3.65 23.56 -12.08
N ILE A 180 3.13 24.11 -10.97
CA ILE A 180 3.94 24.54 -9.82
C ILE A 180 4.75 23.36 -9.25
N TRP A 181 4.13 22.21 -9.01
CA TRP A 181 4.84 21.03 -8.52
C TRP A 181 5.87 20.48 -9.51
N THR A 182 5.55 20.49 -10.81
CA THR A 182 6.49 20.05 -11.84
C THR A 182 7.72 20.96 -11.86
N ALA A 183 7.51 22.27 -11.80
CA ALA A 183 8.60 23.25 -11.70
C ALA A 183 9.43 23.09 -10.42
N ALA A 184 8.77 22.86 -9.27
CA ALA A 184 9.44 22.61 -8.00
C ALA A 184 10.33 21.35 -8.03
N PHE A 185 9.87 20.26 -8.64
CA PHE A 185 10.67 19.03 -8.81
C PHE A 185 11.86 19.23 -9.75
N ILE A 186 11.68 19.97 -10.85
CA ILE A 186 12.79 20.32 -11.75
C ILE A 186 13.83 21.15 -11.01
N LEU A 187 13.40 22.14 -10.22
CA LEU A 187 14.30 22.97 -9.41
C LEU A 187 15.01 22.14 -8.35
N PHE A 188 14.30 21.25 -7.66
CA PHE A 188 14.88 20.30 -6.71
C PHE A 188 15.96 19.43 -7.35
N GLY A 189 15.66 18.84 -8.51
CA GLY A 189 16.63 18.05 -9.27
C GLY A 189 17.84 18.88 -9.74
N MET A 190 17.62 20.13 -10.13
CA MET A 190 18.68 21.05 -10.52
C MET A 190 19.62 21.32 -9.35
N VAL A 191 19.07 21.61 -8.16
CA VAL A 191 19.86 21.80 -6.93
C VAL A 191 20.66 20.53 -6.60
N LEU A 192 20.07 19.34 -6.73
CA LEU A 192 20.78 18.07 -6.49
C LEU A 192 21.94 17.86 -7.48
N VAL A 193 21.72 18.10 -8.77
CA VAL A 193 22.77 17.99 -9.80
C VAL A 193 23.90 18.98 -9.54
N LEU A 194 23.58 20.21 -9.12
CA LEU A 194 24.58 21.23 -8.77
C LEU A 194 25.36 20.89 -7.51
N LEU A 195 24.70 20.32 -6.49
CA LEU A 195 25.33 19.93 -5.23
C LEU A 195 26.26 18.71 -5.41
N MET A 196 25.85 17.73 -6.23
CA MET A 196 26.54 16.45 -6.37
C MET A 196 26.62 15.98 -7.85
N PRO A 197 27.32 16.71 -8.74
CA PRO A 197 27.30 16.46 -10.18
C PRO A 197 27.84 15.07 -10.56
N LYS A 198 28.94 14.65 -9.94
CA LYS A 198 29.53 13.32 -10.18
C LYS A 198 28.60 12.18 -9.78
N PHE A 199 27.86 12.35 -8.68
CA PHE A 199 26.91 11.35 -8.21
C PHE A 199 25.71 11.23 -9.17
N ALA A 200 25.21 12.37 -9.67
CA ALA A 200 24.15 12.39 -10.67
C ALA A 200 24.57 11.65 -11.94
N GLU A 201 25.75 11.95 -12.49
CA GLU A 201 26.28 11.25 -13.68
C GLU A 201 26.44 9.74 -13.49
N GLU A 202 27.02 9.32 -12.36
CA GLU A 202 27.20 7.90 -12.03
C GLU A 202 25.85 7.17 -11.91
N THR A 203 24.84 7.84 -11.33
CA THR A 203 23.50 7.28 -11.13
C THR A 203 22.76 7.11 -12.45
N VAL A 204 22.85 8.09 -13.35
CA VAL A 204 22.27 7.98 -14.70
C VAL A 204 22.93 6.85 -15.49
N ARG A 205 24.27 6.75 -15.45
CA ARG A 205 24.99 5.63 -16.09
C ARG A 205 24.65 4.28 -15.48
N ALA A 206 24.43 4.23 -14.17
CA ALA A 206 23.99 3.02 -13.50
C ALA A 206 22.58 2.61 -13.97
N ALA A 207 21.67 3.56 -14.16
CA ALA A 207 20.32 3.30 -14.66
C ALA A 207 20.33 2.71 -16.09
N GLU A 208 21.26 3.13 -16.95
CA GLU A 208 21.44 2.62 -18.33
C GLU A 208 21.86 1.12 -18.38
N LEU A 209 22.23 0.50 -17.26
CA LEU A 209 22.53 -0.94 -17.19
C LEU A 209 21.26 -1.83 -17.12
N TYR A 210 20.07 -1.22 -17.08
CA TYR A 210 18.71 -1.80 -17.09
C TYR A 210 18.43 -2.96 -16.11
N ALA A 211 19.11 -4.11 -16.21
CA ALA A 211 18.81 -5.33 -15.47
C ALA A 211 19.22 -5.29 -13.98
N ALA A 212 20.48 -4.95 -13.68
CA ALA A 212 20.98 -4.93 -12.30
C ALA A 212 20.29 -3.87 -11.40
N PRO A 213 20.00 -2.65 -11.89
CA PRO A 213 19.26 -1.66 -11.11
C PRO A 213 17.83 -2.11 -10.78
N ILE A 214 17.08 -2.66 -11.73
CA ILE A 214 15.68 -3.02 -11.50
C ILE A 214 15.56 -4.08 -10.37
N GLY A 215 16.40 -5.12 -10.40
CA GLY A 215 16.39 -6.16 -9.37
C GLY A 215 16.71 -5.62 -7.96
N LEU A 216 17.75 -4.80 -7.85
CA LEU A 216 18.11 -4.13 -6.58
C LEU A 216 17.01 -3.17 -6.12
N GLY A 217 16.39 -2.48 -7.06
CA GLY A 217 15.28 -1.57 -6.86
C GLY A 217 14.07 -2.22 -6.20
N VAL A 218 13.70 -3.43 -6.66
CA VAL A 218 12.62 -4.23 -6.04
C VAL A 218 12.92 -4.48 -4.57
N LEU A 219 14.14 -4.95 -4.28
CA LEU A 219 14.56 -5.29 -2.93
C LEU A 219 14.54 -4.07 -2.01
N VAL A 220 15.02 -2.92 -2.48
CA VAL A 220 15.07 -1.69 -1.67
C VAL A 220 13.68 -1.07 -1.51
N PHE A 221 12.86 -1.09 -2.57
CA PHE A 221 11.52 -0.51 -2.53
C PHE A 221 10.63 -1.20 -1.49
N PHE A 222 10.61 -2.54 -1.47
CA PHE A 222 9.80 -3.29 -0.49
C PHE A 222 10.54 -3.59 0.82
N GLY A 223 11.83 -3.90 0.75
CA GLY A 223 12.60 -4.35 1.92
C GLY A 223 12.86 -3.26 2.94
N VAL A 224 13.16 -2.03 2.49
CA VAL A 224 13.51 -0.92 3.41
C VAL A 224 12.32 -0.48 4.28
N PRO A 225 11.10 -0.27 3.75
CA PRO A 225 9.94 0.05 4.59
C PRO A 225 9.61 -1.04 5.60
N ILE A 226 9.69 -2.32 5.19
CA ILE A 226 9.46 -3.46 6.09
C ILE A 226 10.51 -3.46 7.22
N ALA A 227 11.79 -3.32 6.88
CA ALA A 227 12.87 -3.25 7.86
C ALA A 227 12.71 -2.05 8.82
N ALA A 228 12.27 -0.89 8.30
CA ALA A 228 12.03 0.29 9.12
C ALA A 228 10.84 0.11 10.09
N VAL A 229 9.75 -0.53 9.64
CA VAL A 229 8.61 -0.86 10.51
C VAL A 229 9.02 -1.86 11.60
N ILE A 230 9.83 -2.86 11.26
CA ILE A 230 10.38 -3.81 12.24
C ILE A 230 11.26 -3.08 13.26
N ALA A 231 12.10 -2.13 12.82
CA ALA A 231 12.92 -1.33 13.73
C ALA A 231 12.07 -0.50 14.71
N CYS A 232 10.95 0.06 14.25
CA CYS A 232 10.01 0.83 15.08
C CYS A 232 9.35 0.01 16.21
N VAL A 233 9.43 -1.32 16.21
CA VAL A 233 8.92 -2.16 17.31
C VAL A 233 9.68 -1.89 18.61
N THR A 234 10.94 -1.44 18.51
CA THR A 234 11.76 -1.09 19.68
C THR A 234 11.73 0.41 19.93
N VAL A 235 11.67 0.85 21.20
CA VAL A 235 11.68 2.29 21.57
C VAL A 235 12.92 3.00 21.01
N VAL A 236 14.08 2.32 21.03
CA VAL A 236 15.33 2.84 20.46
C VAL A 236 15.33 2.84 18.93
N GLY A 237 14.59 1.92 18.30
CA GLY A 237 14.51 1.82 16.85
C GLY A 237 13.48 2.73 16.19
N ILE A 238 12.55 3.35 16.94
CA ILE A 238 11.64 4.38 16.42
C ILE A 238 12.39 5.52 15.70
N PRO A 239 13.36 6.23 16.31
CA PRO A 239 14.07 7.30 15.63
C PRO A 239 14.82 6.81 14.38
N LEU A 240 15.41 5.62 14.44
CA LEU A 240 16.11 5.02 13.31
C LEU A 240 15.16 4.63 12.17
N GLY A 241 14.01 4.05 12.49
CA GLY A 241 12.99 3.65 11.53
C GLY A 241 12.37 4.86 10.83
N VAL A 242 12.07 5.93 11.57
CA VAL A 242 11.58 7.20 10.99
C VAL A 242 12.62 7.82 10.06
N LEU A 243 13.89 7.88 10.47
CA LEU A 243 14.96 8.42 9.63
C LEU A 243 15.15 7.57 8.36
N THR A 244 15.09 6.25 8.48
CA THR A 244 15.20 5.30 7.36
C THR A 244 14.04 5.47 6.38
N LEU A 245 12.80 5.62 6.87
CA LEU A 245 11.63 5.92 6.03
C LEU A 245 11.76 7.29 5.35
N GLY A 246 12.26 8.30 6.06
CA GLY A 246 12.53 9.61 5.47
C GLY A 246 13.53 9.53 4.31
N PHE A 247 14.62 8.80 4.50
CA PHE A 247 15.60 8.55 3.44
C PHE A 247 15.02 7.75 2.27
N TRP A 248 14.18 6.76 2.55
CA TRP A 248 13.46 6.00 1.53
C TRP A 248 12.54 6.89 0.68
N CYS A 249 11.75 7.77 1.31
CA CYS A 249 10.91 8.75 0.61
C CYS A 249 11.75 9.69 -0.27
N LEU A 250 12.90 10.16 0.23
CA LEU A 250 13.83 10.97 -0.54
C LEU A 250 14.35 10.21 -1.77
N MET A 251 14.70 8.92 -1.62
CA MET A 251 15.12 8.09 -2.75
C MET A 251 14.02 7.92 -3.80
N VAL A 252 12.76 7.78 -3.40
CA VAL A 252 11.61 7.73 -4.34
C VAL A 252 11.50 9.04 -5.13
N CYS A 253 11.63 10.19 -4.47
CA CYS A 253 11.62 11.49 -5.17
C CYS A 253 12.79 11.62 -6.17
N CYS A 254 13.99 11.17 -5.78
CA CYS A 254 15.16 11.20 -6.67
C CYS A 254 15.05 10.19 -7.82
N ALA A 255 14.38 9.05 -7.61
CA ALA A 255 14.24 8.00 -8.62
C ALA A 255 13.53 8.49 -9.88
N GLU A 256 12.48 9.30 -9.73
CA GLU A 256 11.77 9.90 -10.89
C GLU A 256 12.68 10.80 -11.73
N LEU A 257 13.56 11.57 -11.07
CA LEU A 257 14.49 12.47 -11.75
C LEU A 257 15.56 11.69 -12.52
N VAL A 258 16.08 10.60 -11.94
CA VAL A 258 17.06 9.72 -12.58
C VAL A 258 16.45 9.06 -13.82
N VAL A 259 15.27 8.45 -13.70
CA VAL A 259 14.62 7.85 -14.87
C VAL A 259 14.28 8.91 -15.92
N GLY A 260 13.82 10.09 -15.47
CA GLY A 260 13.62 11.26 -16.34
C GLY A 260 14.87 11.62 -17.14
N THR A 261 16.06 11.69 -16.52
CA THR A 261 17.32 11.97 -17.26
C THR A 261 17.68 10.91 -18.30
N VAL A 262 17.40 9.63 -18.03
CA VAL A 262 17.65 8.55 -18.98
C VAL A 262 16.72 8.70 -20.18
N VAL A 263 15.42 8.86 -19.93
CA VAL A 263 14.39 9.08 -20.96
C VAL A 263 14.69 10.33 -21.78
N GLY A 264 15.09 11.43 -21.15
CA GLY A 264 15.48 12.65 -21.85
C GLY A 264 16.75 12.49 -22.68
N GLY A 265 17.65 11.57 -22.29
CA GLY A 265 18.81 11.18 -23.09
C GLY A 265 18.48 10.45 -24.38
N TRP A 266 17.37 9.70 -24.43
CA TRP A 266 16.90 9.07 -25.66
C TRP A 266 16.51 10.09 -26.74
N ILE A 267 16.18 11.32 -26.33
CA ILE A 267 15.71 12.38 -27.22
C ILE A 267 16.83 13.37 -27.53
N LEU A 268 17.48 13.91 -26.49
CA LEU A 268 18.49 14.96 -26.61
C LEU A 268 19.91 14.41 -26.88
N GLY A 269 20.09 13.09 -26.82
CA GLY A 269 21.38 12.43 -26.96
C GLY A 269 22.27 12.56 -25.72
N PRO A 270 23.44 11.87 -25.72
CA PRO A 270 24.38 11.93 -24.62
C PRO A 270 25.08 13.30 -24.58
N SER A 271 25.01 13.96 -23.43
CA SER A 271 25.81 15.15 -23.13
C SER A 271 26.65 14.90 -21.88
N ARG A 272 27.90 15.40 -21.92
CA ARG A 272 28.83 15.41 -20.78
C ARG A 272 28.87 16.77 -20.07
N ASP A 273 28.15 17.76 -20.59
CA ASP A 273 28.06 19.07 -19.96
C ASP A 273 26.93 19.08 -18.92
N MET A 274 27.15 19.83 -17.84
CA MET A 274 26.24 19.96 -16.71
C MET A 274 24.87 20.50 -17.16
N TRP A 275 24.87 21.51 -18.03
CA TRP A 275 23.63 22.08 -18.60
C TRP A 275 22.91 21.09 -19.53
N GLY A 276 23.67 20.23 -20.21
CA GLY A 276 23.11 19.13 -21.00
C GLY A 276 22.43 18.06 -20.13
N LEU A 277 23.00 17.73 -18.97
CA LEU A 277 22.39 16.81 -18.01
C LEU A 277 21.08 17.37 -17.43
N ILE A 278 21.07 18.65 -17.05
CA ILE A 278 19.88 19.35 -16.55
C ILE A 278 18.80 19.44 -17.64
N GLY A 279 19.19 19.70 -18.88
CA GLY A 279 18.29 19.70 -20.04
C GLY A 279 17.62 18.35 -20.27
N ARG A 280 18.40 17.26 -20.21
CA ARG A 280 17.87 15.87 -20.28
C ARG A 280 16.91 15.56 -19.13
N MET A 281 17.28 15.91 -17.90
CA MET A 281 16.43 15.72 -16.72
C MET A 281 15.08 16.40 -16.90
N THR A 282 15.11 17.68 -17.27
CA THR A 282 13.93 18.53 -17.39
C THR A 282 13.01 17.99 -18.48
N MET A 283 13.55 17.75 -19.68
CA MET A 283 12.78 17.25 -20.81
C MET A 283 12.16 15.87 -20.51
N GLY A 284 12.97 14.93 -20.02
CA GLY A 284 12.48 13.58 -19.76
C GLY A 284 11.52 13.51 -18.58
N PHE A 285 11.71 14.29 -17.53
CA PHE A 285 10.75 14.37 -16.41
C PHE A 285 9.39 14.92 -16.86
N VAL A 286 9.37 15.97 -17.68
CA VAL A 286 8.13 16.52 -18.26
C VAL A 286 7.42 15.47 -19.11
N ILE A 287 8.15 14.73 -19.95
CA ILE A 287 7.59 13.68 -20.80
C ILE A 287 7.00 12.55 -19.96
N VAL A 288 7.75 12.05 -18.96
CA VAL A 288 7.26 11.01 -18.04
C VAL A 288 5.98 11.46 -17.34
N ARG A 289 5.91 12.73 -16.88
CA ARG A 289 4.70 13.30 -16.26
C ARG A 289 3.52 13.41 -17.21
N ILE A 290 3.75 13.80 -18.46
CA ILE A 290 2.71 13.88 -19.49
C ILE A 290 2.17 12.48 -19.79
N VAL A 291 3.05 11.51 -20.04
CA VAL A 291 2.70 10.12 -20.30
C VAL A 291 1.88 9.54 -19.14
N TYR A 292 2.31 9.77 -17.89
CA TYR A 292 1.59 9.33 -16.70
C TYR A 292 0.18 9.93 -16.60
N THR A 293 0.03 11.19 -17.03
CA THR A 293 -1.27 11.87 -17.03
C THR A 293 -2.25 11.21 -18.00
N PHE A 294 -1.78 10.77 -19.17
CA PHE A 294 -2.64 10.09 -20.15
C PHE A 294 -2.91 8.64 -19.76
N ILE A 295 -1.90 7.90 -19.28
CA ILE A 295 -2.05 6.49 -18.86
C ILE A 295 -2.87 6.36 -17.57
N GLY A 296 -2.83 7.36 -16.69
CA GLY A 296 -3.59 7.38 -15.43
C GLY A 296 -5.11 7.29 -15.58
N GLN A 297 -5.66 7.45 -16.80
CA GLN A 297 -7.07 7.14 -17.06
C GLN A 297 -7.39 5.64 -16.90
N VAL A 298 -6.39 4.78 -17.11
CA VAL A 298 -6.45 3.34 -16.78
C VAL A 298 -5.67 3.13 -15.49
N HIS A 299 -6.37 3.24 -14.35
CA HIS A 299 -5.80 3.24 -12.99
C HIS A 299 -4.74 2.15 -12.74
N VAL A 300 -4.92 0.94 -13.28
CA VAL A 300 -4.01 -0.20 -13.08
C VAL A 300 -2.70 -0.03 -13.86
N LEU A 301 -2.76 0.42 -15.11
CA LEU A 301 -1.57 0.60 -15.96
C LEU A 301 -0.71 1.77 -15.46
N GLY A 302 -1.34 2.84 -14.97
CA GLY A 302 -0.63 3.97 -14.37
C GLY A 302 0.20 3.51 -13.15
N LEU A 303 -0.43 2.76 -12.24
CA LEU A 303 0.25 2.27 -11.04
C LEU A 303 1.46 1.38 -11.35
N LEU A 304 1.32 0.42 -12.26
CA LEU A 304 2.41 -0.48 -12.65
C LEU A 304 3.57 0.28 -13.30
N GLY A 305 3.27 1.29 -14.12
CA GLY A 305 4.27 2.17 -14.72
C GLY A 305 5.05 2.97 -13.67
N ALA A 306 4.37 3.57 -12.69
CA ALA A 306 5.02 4.30 -11.59
C ALA A 306 5.94 3.38 -10.77
N LEU A 307 5.45 2.20 -10.39
CA LEU A 307 6.25 1.23 -9.64
C LEU A 307 7.53 0.86 -10.39
N GLY A 308 7.43 0.59 -11.69
CA GLY A 308 8.60 0.29 -12.53
C GLY A 308 9.63 1.43 -12.53
N ILE A 309 9.18 2.68 -12.64
CA ILE A 309 10.05 3.87 -12.62
C ILE A 309 10.73 4.03 -11.26
N TRP A 310 9.98 3.95 -10.16
CA TRP A 310 10.54 4.10 -8.83
C TRP A 310 11.54 2.99 -8.51
N MET A 311 11.20 1.74 -8.82
CA MET A 311 12.09 0.60 -8.64
C MET A 311 13.37 0.77 -9.47
N TRP A 312 13.26 1.15 -10.74
CA TRP A 312 14.43 1.36 -11.60
C TRP A 312 15.36 2.48 -11.07
N GLY A 313 14.80 3.65 -10.75
CA GLY A 313 15.57 4.79 -10.27
C GLY A 313 16.20 4.55 -8.89
N MET A 314 15.46 3.95 -7.95
CA MET A 314 15.99 3.60 -6.62
C MET A 314 17.11 2.55 -6.71
N GLY A 315 16.96 1.59 -7.61
CA GLY A 315 17.98 0.60 -7.88
C GLY A 315 19.29 1.20 -8.40
N ALA A 316 19.20 2.18 -9.30
CA ALA A 316 20.36 2.89 -9.82
C ALA A 316 21.08 3.68 -8.72
N ILE A 317 20.33 4.41 -7.89
CA ILE A 317 20.85 5.15 -6.73
C ILE A 317 21.56 4.18 -5.77
N SER A 318 20.91 3.06 -5.45
CA SER A 318 21.43 2.06 -4.52
C SER A 318 22.73 1.42 -5.02
N LEU A 319 22.84 1.18 -6.34
CA LEU A 319 24.05 0.62 -6.95
C LEU A 319 25.25 1.56 -6.81
N VAL A 320 25.05 2.87 -6.99
CA VAL A 320 26.12 3.87 -6.84
C VAL A 320 26.55 4.02 -5.38
N ILE A 321 25.58 4.05 -4.46
CA ILE A 321 25.86 4.06 -3.02
C ILE A 321 26.67 2.83 -2.63
N TYR A 322 26.25 1.63 -3.07
CA TYR A 322 26.95 0.39 -2.79
C TYR A 322 28.39 0.39 -3.33
N ARG A 323 28.61 0.84 -4.57
CA ARG A 323 29.96 0.95 -5.16
C ARG A 323 30.87 1.90 -4.42
N ARG A 324 30.34 3.00 -3.87
CA ARG A 324 31.11 3.98 -3.09
C ARG A 324 31.42 3.50 -1.66
N LEU A 325 30.56 2.63 -1.12
CA LEU A 325 30.76 2.03 0.21
C LEU A 325 31.70 0.82 0.18
N GLN A 326 31.91 0.18 -0.98
CA GLN A 326 32.91 -0.87 -1.10
C GLN A 326 34.33 -0.27 -1.04
N PRO A 327 35.18 -0.67 -0.08
CA PRO A 327 36.56 -0.24 -0.05
C PRO A 327 37.26 -0.76 -1.31
N THR A 328 37.94 0.13 -2.03
CA THR A 328 38.78 -0.24 -3.15
C THR A 328 39.87 -1.17 -2.62
N ILE A 329 39.80 -2.47 -2.93
CA ILE A 329 40.92 -3.38 -2.69
C ILE A 329 42.07 -2.85 -3.54
N ALA A 330 43.07 -2.24 -2.91
CA ALA A 330 44.20 -1.64 -3.60
C ALA A 330 44.90 -2.73 -4.45
N PRO A 331 45.04 -2.54 -5.78
CA PRO A 331 45.81 -3.45 -6.62
C PRO A 331 47.30 -3.16 -6.36
N GLY A 332 47.85 -3.69 -5.28
CA GLY A 332 49.19 -3.31 -4.84
C GLY A 332 49.77 -4.09 -3.67
N VAL A 333 49.29 -5.30 -3.38
CA VAL A 333 50.09 -6.22 -2.57
C VAL A 333 51.07 -6.91 -3.52
N PRO A 334 52.39 -6.64 -3.46
CA PRO A 334 53.33 -7.40 -4.27
C PRO A 334 53.16 -8.88 -3.91
N SER A 335 52.94 -9.72 -4.93
CA SER A 335 52.99 -11.16 -4.77
C SER A 335 54.31 -11.53 -4.10
N ALA A 336 54.25 -12.26 -2.99
CA ALA A 336 55.44 -12.77 -2.33
C ALA A 336 56.32 -13.47 -3.40
N PRO A 337 57.65 -13.25 -3.40
CA PRO A 337 58.51 -13.83 -4.41
C PRO A 337 58.32 -15.34 -4.44
N PHE A 338 57.93 -15.85 -5.61
CA PHE A 338 57.76 -17.27 -5.86
C PHE A 338 59.10 -17.96 -5.57
N THR A 339 59.17 -18.71 -4.46
CA THR A 339 60.30 -19.58 -4.16
C THR A 339 60.04 -20.90 -4.87
N PRO A 340 60.82 -21.25 -5.92
CA PRO A 340 60.62 -22.52 -6.60
C PRO A 340 60.90 -23.69 -5.63
N PRO A 341 60.10 -24.77 -5.67
CA PRO A 341 60.33 -25.93 -4.83
C PRO A 341 61.66 -26.59 -5.19
N LEU A 342 62.43 -26.97 -4.18
CA LEU A 342 63.69 -27.70 -4.33
C LEU A 342 63.48 -28.99 -5.14
N PRO A 343 64.38 -29.32 -6.08
CA PRO A 343 64.24 -30.49 -6.93
C PRO A 343 64.33 -31.79 -6.12
N PRO A 344 63.52 -32.81 -6.44
CA PRO A 344 63.58 -34.11 -5.79
C PRO A 344 64.79 -34.88 -6.31
N ASN A 345 65.64 -35.30 -5.36
CA ASN A 345 66.60 -36.43 -5.40
C ASN A 345 68.03 -36.02 -5.05
N THR A 346 68.40 -36.22 -3.78
CA THR A 346 69.69 -36.83 -3.45
C THR A 346 69.46 -38.00 -2.50
N THR A 347 69.76 -39.16 -3.06
CA THR A 347 69.79 -40.52 -2.54
C THR A 347 70.37 -40.60 -1.13
N VAL A 348 69.57 -41.02 -0.13
CA VAL A 348 70.10 -41.57 1.12
C VAL A 348 70.55 -42.99 0.82
N GLY A 349 71.86 -43.22 0.93
CA GLY A 349 72.51 -44.49 0.61
C GLY A 349 71.98 -45.66 1.42
N GLY A 350 71.77 -46.79 0.73
CA GLY A 350 71.50 -48.10 1.33
C GLY A 350 72.72 -48.69 2.06
N PRO A 351 72.52 -49.84 2.73
CA PRO A 351 73.43 -50.36 3.75
C PRO A 351 74.71 -50.99 3.17
N LEU A 352 75.82 -50.84 3.89
CA LEU A 352 77.13 -51.47 3.64
C LEU A 352 77.04 -53.01 3.77
N PRO A 353 77.65 -53.80 2.86
CA PRO A 353 77.89 -55.22 3.08
C PRO A 353 79.24 -55.47 3.77
N ALA A 354 79.20 -56.48 4.66
CA ALA A 354 80.22 -57.25 5.40
C ALA A 354 81.69 -56.78 5.42
#